data_AF-A0AA41W0A5-F1
#
_entry.id   AF-A0AA41W0A5-F1
#
_cell.length_a   1.000
_cell.length_b   1.000
_cell.length_c   1.000
_cell.angle_alpha   90.00
_cell.angle_beta   90.00
_cell.angle_gamma   90.00
#
_symmetry.space_group_name_H-M   'P 1'
#
loop_
_entity.id
_entity.type
_entity.pdbx_description
1 polymer ?
#
loop_
_entity_poly.entity_id
_entity_poly.type
_entity_poly.pdbx_seq_one_letter_code
_entity_poly.pdbx_strand_id
1 'polypeptide(L)' 'MVLSNDVDLLNPPAELEKRRHKLKRLVQSPNSFFMFYFKLLVSLHLHIAYNNVSSFAYSLIS' A
#
# COMPACT_ATOMS: atom_id res chain seq x y z
N MET A 1 -39.23 -13.38 -11.80
CA MET A 1 -37.94 -12.91 -11.25
C MET A 1 -37.88 -11.43 -11.50
N VAL A 2 -38.04 -10.61 -10.46
CA VAL A 2 -37.91 -9.15 -10.58
C VAL A 2 -36.44 -8.85 -10.83
N LEU A 3 -36.11 -8.44 -12.04
CA LEU A 3 -34.82 -7.85 -12.34
C LEU A 3 -34.84 -6.48 -11.66
N SER A 4 -34.22 -6.37 -10.48
CA SER A 4 -34.00 -5.09 -9.79
C SER A 4 -33.15 -4.20 -10.69
N ASN A 5 -33.80 -3.48 -11.59
CA ASN A 5 -33.23 -2.43 -12.43
C ASN A 5 -32.96 -1.14 -11.63
N ASP A 6 -33.09 -1.17 -10.30
CA ASP A 6 -32.98 -0.02 -9.40
C ASP A 6 -31.54 0.32 -8.99
N VAL A 7 -30.52 -0.19 -9.69
CA VAL A 7 -29.14 0.26 -9.48
C VAL A 7 -28.84 1.39 -10.45
N ASP A 8 -28.70 2.60 -9.92
CA ASP A 8 -28.23 3.74 -10.69
C ASP A 8 -26.84 3.44 -11.26
N LEU A 9 -26.79 3.20 -12.57
CA LEU A 9 -25.58 2.84 -13.29
C LEU A 9 -24.61 4.02 -13.44
N LEU A 10 -25.13 5.25 -13.35
CA LEU A 10 -24.34 6.46 -13.46
C LEU A 10 -23.75 6.88 -12.12
N ASN A 11 -24.43 6.55 -11.01
CA ASN A 11 -23.99 6.85 -9.65
C ASN A 11 -24.00 5.62 -8.73
N PRO A 12 -23.22 4.58 -9.03
CA PRO A 12 -23.12 3.42 -8.14
C PRO A 12 -22.52 3.84 -6.79
N PRO A 13 -22.98 3.27 -5.66
CA PRO A 13 -22.40 3.56 -4.36
C PRO A 13 -20.93 3.13 -4.29
N ALA A 14 -20.11 3.93 -3.62
CA ALA A 14 -18.65 3.76 -3.55
C ALA A 14 -18.21 2.37 -3.06
N GLU A 15 -18.99 1.76 -2.16
CA GLU A 15 -18.73 0.41 -1.66
C GLU A 15 -18.82 -0.66 -2.75
N LEU A 16 -19.76 -0.52 -3.70
CA LEU A 16 -19.89 -1.43 -4.83
C LEU A 16 -18.73 -1.24 -5.80
N GLU A 17 -18.37 0.01 -6.12
CA GLU A 17 -17.23 0.31 -7.00
C GLU A 17 -15.90 -0.23 -6.48
N LYS A 18 -15.67 -0.19 -5.17
CA LYS A 18 -14.46 -0.71 -4.53
C LYS A 18 -14.31 -2.22 -4.69
N ARG A 19 -15.42 -2.97 -4.70
CA ARG A 19 -15.44 -4.43 -4.89
C ARG A 19 -15.31 -4.84 -6.36
N ARG A 20 -15.53 -3.93 -7.31
CA ARG A 20 -15.41 -4.23 -8.74
C ARG A 20 -13.93 -4.39 -9.14
N HIS A 21 -13.72 -5.30 -10.09
CA HIS A 21 -12.45 -5.43 -10.79
C HIS A 21 -12.06 -4.08 -11.42
N LYS A 22 -10.77 -3.72 -11.40
CA LYS A 22 -10.26 -2.40 -11.84
C LYS A 22 -10.71 -1.98 -13.26
N LEU A 23 -10.90 -2.95 -14.17
CA LEU A 23 -11.36 -2.71 -15.55
C LEU A 23 -12.89 -2.59 -15.69
N LYS A 24 -13.66 -2.92 -14.65
CA LYS A 24 -15.13 -2.93 -14.66
C LYS A 24 -15.76 -1.82 -13.79
N ARG A 25 -14.94 -0.93 -13.21
CA ARG A 25 -15.40 0.27 -12.50
C ARG A 25 -16.00 1.27 -13.50
N LEU A 26 -16.83 2.21 -13.02
CA LEU A 26 -17.36 3.28 -13.85
C LEU A 26 -16.21 4.11 -14.47
N VAL A 27 -15.20 4.38 -13.65
CA VAL A 27 -13.94 5.00 -14.09
C VAL A 27 -12.78 4.05 -13.78
N GLN A 28 -11.99 3.71 -14.81
CA GLN A 28 -10.85 2.83 -14.63
C GLN A 28 -9.70 3.53 -13.91
N SER A 29 -9.18 2.88 -12.87
CA SER A 29 -8.04 3.35 -12.11
C SER A 29 -7.15 2.16 -11.69
N PRO A 30 -5.84 2.36 -11.58
CA PRO A 30 -4.94 1.31 -11.13
C PRO A 30 -5.22 0.94 -9.66
N ASN A 31 -4.97 -0.33 -9.30
CA ASN A 31 -5.05 -0.80 -7.91
C ASN A 31 -3.73 -0.59 -7.13
N SER A 32 -2.68 -0.18 -7.82
CA SER A 32 -1.34 -0.03 -7.26
C SER A 32 -1.11 1.43 -6.88
N PHE A 33 -0.34 1.63 -5.81
CA PHE A 33 0.13 2.92 -5.32
C PHE A 33 1.66 2.92 -5.25
N PHE A 34 2.28 4.08 -5.37
CA PHE A 34 3.73 4.21 -5.25
C PHE A 34 4.17 4.10 -3.79
N MET A 35 5.14 3.22 -3.49
CA MET A 35 5.68 2.98 -2.14
C MET A 35 7.20 2.98 -2.15
N PHE A 36 7.83 4.06 -2.63
CA PHE A 36 9.29 4.07 -2.84
C PHE A 36 10.10 4.43 -1.59
N TYR A 37 9.54 5.22 -0.66
CA TYR A 37 10.35 5.85 0.39
C TYR A 37 10.34 5.13 1.73
N PHE A 38 9.26 4.42 2.06
CA PHE A 38 9.11 3.85 3.40
C PHE A 38 10.07 2.68 3.67
N LYS A 39 10.20 1.75 2.72
CA LYS A 39 11.02 0.55 2.90
C LYS A 39 12.52 0.85 2.88
N LEU A 40 12.95 1.78 2.03
CA LEU A 40 14.34 2.21 1.97
C LEU A 40 14.76 2.94 3.26
N LEU A 41 13.89 3.81 3.78
CA LEU A 41 14.14 4.54 5.03
C LEU A 41 14.30 3.60 6.23
N VAL A 42 13.41 2.61 6.37
CA VAL A 42 13.46 1.62 7.47
C VAL A 42 14.70 0.74 7.35
N SER A 43 15.03 0.27 6.13
CA SER A 43 16.22 -0.54 5.90
C SER A 43 17.51 0.22 6.21
N LEU A 44 17.58 1.50 5.87
CA LEU A 44 18.74 2.36 6.15
C LEU A 44 18.90 2.58 7.66
N HIS A 45 17.82 2.88 8.39
CA HIS A 45 17.86 3.07 9.84
C HIS A 45 18.31 1.81 10.58
N LEU A 46 17.80 0.64 10.20
CA LEU A 46 18.21 -0.64 10.80
C LEU A 46 19.69 -0.94 10.53
N HIS A 47 20.17 -0.68 9.31
CA HIS A 47 21.58 -0.86 8.96
C HIS A 47 22.47 0.08 9.78
N ILE A 48 22.13 1.36 9.88
CA ILE A 48 22.88 2.34 10.69
C ILE A 48 22.88 1.93 12.17
N ALA A 49 21.74 1.53 12.72
CA ALA A 49 21.66 1.10 14.12
C ALA A 49 22.52 -0.14 14.40
N TYR A 50 22.46 -1.14 13.51
CA TYR A 50 23.29 -2.35 13.62
C TYR A 50 24.78 -2.03 13.62
N ASN A 51 25.24 -1.25 12.64
CA ASN A 51 26.66 -0.88 12.55
C ASN A 51 27.14 -0.06 13.76
N ASN A 52 26.31 0.84 14.30
CA ASN A 52 26.67 1.61 15.48
C ASN A 52 26.83 0.72 16.73
N VAL A 53 25.91 -0.22 16.95
CA VAL A 53 25.97 -1.16 18.08
C VAL A 53 27.19 -2.06 17.95
N SER A 54 27.45 -2.61 16.76
CA SER A 54 28.64 -3.44 16.52
C SER A 54 29.93 -2.64 16.73
N SER A 55 30.03 -1.43 16.19
CA SER A 55 31.20 -0.55 16.36
C SER A 55 31.46 -0.23 17.84
N PHE A 56 30.41 0.03 18.62
CA PHE A 56 30.53 0.27 20.05
C PHE A 56 31.01 -0.99 20.80
N ALA A 57 30.47 -2.16 20.46
CA ALA A 57 30.92 -3.42 21.04
C ALA A 57 32.41 -3.71 20.77
N TYR A 58 32.89 -3.48 19.54
CA TYR A 58 34.31 -3.63 19.21
C TYR A 58 35.21 -2.65 19.99
N SER A 59 34.75 -1.43 20.23
CA SER A 59 35.50 -0.43 21.01
C SER A 59 35.64 -0.76 22.50
N LEU A 60 34.77 -1.60 23.06
CA LEU A 60 34.84 -2.01 24.48
C LEU A 60 35.74 -3.23 24.70
N ILE A 61 36.04 -3.98 23.65
CA ILE A 61 36.77 -5.24 23.70
C ILE A 61 38.24 -5.06 23.25
N SER A 62 38.56 -3.94 22.59
CA SER A 62 39.91 -3.52 22.21
C SER A 62 40.55 -2.60 23.24
#